data_AF-A0A958Q9H1-F1
#
_entry.id   AF-A0A958Q9H1-F1
#
_cell.length_a   1.000
_cell.length_b   1.000
_cell.length_c   1.000
_cell.angle_alpha   90.00
_cell.angle_beta   90.00
_cell.angle_gamma   90.00
#
_symmetry.space_group_name_H-M   'P 1'
#
loop_
_entity.id
_entity.type
_entity.pdbx_description
1 polymer ?
#
loop_
_entity_poly.entity_id
_entity_poly.type
_entity_poly.pdbx_seq_one_letter_code
_entity_poly.pdbx_strand_id
1 'polypeptide(L)'
;MMIKQFVTGILLLILAVNASATPDTLSVGDTYKLGSTDFKVVGVSADKAFEYTASGESLQLVIGTTPGTIVIVPKAGEVVKVDPSVPMVWIAGKPDEQIASNTYLKKHGKNQQHILLELLR
;
A
#
# COMPACT_ATOMS: atom_id res chain seq x y z
N MET A 1 -40.29 6.41 -49.63
CA MET A 1 -40.67 7.10 -48.38
C MET A 1 -39.69 6.66 -47.30
N MET A 2 -38.81 7.57 -46.88
CA MET A 2 -37.75 7.36 -45.90
C MET A 2 -38.32 7.23 -44.48
N ILE A 3 -37.78 6.32 -43.67
CA ILE A 3 -37.70 6.51 -42.22
C ILE A 3 -36.26 6.18 -41.80
N LYS A 4 -35.52 7.25 -41.50
CA LYS A 4 -34.26 7.22 -40.76
C LYS A 4 -34.58 6.88 -39.31
N GLN A 5 -33.86 5.94 -38.69
CA GLN A 5 -33.76 5.89 -37.23
C GLN A 5 -32.29 5.93 -36.81
N PHE A 6 -32.04 6.80 -35.84
CA PHE A 6 -30.75 7.27 -35.37
C PHE A 6 -30.14 6.30 -34.35
N VAL A 7 -28.81 6.34 -34.32
CA VAL A 7 -27.90 5.69 -33.38
C VAL A 7 -28.27 5.97 -31.94
N THR A 8 -28.12 4.99 -31.04
CA THR A 8 -27.69 5.27 -29.67
C THR A 8 -26.79 4.14 -29.19
N GLY A 9 -25.48 4.29 -29.45
CA GLY A 9 -24.47 3.53 -28.75
C GLY A 9 -24.50 3.91 -27.28
N ILE A 10 -24.76 2.95 -26.41
CA ILE A 10 -24.60 3.13 -24.98
C ILE A 10 -23.10 3.28 -24.74
N LEU A 11 -22.67 4.52 -24.52
CA LEU A 11 -21.38 4.81 -23.91
C LEU A 11 -21.47 4.33 -22.47
N LEU A 12 -20.86 3.17 -22.19
CA LEU A 12 -20.68 2.69 -20.82
C LEU A 12 -19.64 3.60 -20.15
N LEU A 13 -20.10 4.71 -19.59
CA LEU A 13 -19.31 5.55 -18.72
C LEU A 13 -19.13 4.77 -17.41
N ILE A 14 -18.00 4.06 -17.28
CA ILE A 14 -17.58 3.51 -15.99
C ILE A 14 -17.19 4.72 -15.14
N LEU A 15 -18.16 5.21 -14.36
CA LEU A 15 -17.85 6.04 -13.19
C LEU A 15 -16.96 5.17 -12.30
N ALA A 16 -15.68 5.51 -12.22
CA ALA A 16 -14.80 4.98 -11.19
C ALA A 16 -15.45 5.35 -9.85
N VAL A 17 -16.10 4.36 -9.23
CA VAL A 17 -16.56 4.47 -7.87
C VAL A 17 -15.29 4.71 -7.06
N ASN A 18 -15.19 5.86 -6.40
CA ASN A 18 -14.23 6.07 -5.32
C ASN A 18 -14.62 5.14 -4.17
N ALA A 19 -14.41 3.84 -4.36
CA ALA A 19 -14.48 2.87 -3.29
C ALA A 19 -13.32 3.24 -2.37
N SER A 20 -13.63 3.58 -1.12
CA SER A 20 -12.62 3.57 -0.07
C SER A 20 -12.13 2.13 0.02
N ALA A 21 -11.04 1.81 -0.68
CA ALA A 21 -10.46 0.49 -0.64
C ALA A 21 -10.13 0.20 0.83
N THR A 22 -10.76 -0.82 1.40
CA THR A 22 -10.33 -1.35 2.68
C THR A 22 -8.94 -1.96 2.46
N PRO A 23 -8.05 -1.94 3.47
CA PRO A 23 -6.71 -2.55 3.39
C PRO A 23 -6.72 -3.90 2.66
N ASP A 24 -7.70 -4.75 2.98
CA ASP A 24 -7.88 -6.12 2.47
C ASP A 24 -8.07 -6.24 0.95
N THR A 25 -8.30 -5.14 0.22
CA THR A 25 -8.54 -5.13 -1.23
C THR A 25 -7.46 -4.42 -2.05
N LEU A 26 -6.45 -3.83 -1.39
CA LEU A 26 -5.43 -3.04 -2.06
C LEU A 26 -4.43 -3.92 -2.82
N SER A 27 -4.04 -3.43 -3.99
CA SER A 27 -3.03 -4.01 -4.88
C SER A 27 -1.89 -3.01 -5.14
N VAL A 28 -0.71 -3.52 -5.48
CA VAL A 28 0.43 -2.67 -5.89
C VAL A 28 0.04 -1.83 -7.11
N GLY A 29 0.30 -0.53 -7.04
CA GLY A 29 -0.07 0.46 -8.06
C GLY A 29 -1.33 1.24 -7.74
N ASP A 30 -2.16 0.78 -6.80
CA ASP A 30 -3.34 1.52 -6.37
C ASP A 30 -2.96 2.85 -5.70
N THR A 31 -3.88 3.81 -5.75
CA THR A 31 -3.80 5.02 -4.93
C THR A 31 -4.63 4.81 -3.67
N TYR A 32 -4.02 5.06 -2.51
CA TYR A 32 -4.66 4.97 -1.21
C TYR A 32 -4.61 6.31 -0.50
N LYS A 33 -5.77 6.79 -0.04
CA LYS A 33 -5.88 8.05 0.70
C LYS A 33 -5.86 7.76 2.20
N LEU A 34 -4.84 8.26 2.90
CA LEU A 34 -4.78 8.25 4.36
C LEU A 34 -4.96 9.67 4.88
N GLY A 35 -6.11 9.92 5.52
CA GLY A 35 -6.51 11.28 5.88
C GLY A 35 -6.77 12.13 4.64
N SER A 36 -6.08 13.27 4.52
CA SER A 36 -6.15 14.13 3.33
C SER A 36 -5.10 13.80 2.27
N THR A 37 -4.14 12.93 2.59
CA THR A 37 -2.93 12.71 1.78
C THR A 37 -3.07 11.46 0.92
N ASP A 38 -2.63 11.57 -0.33
CA ASP A 38 -2.64 10.47 -1.29
C ASP A 38 -1.28 9.74 -1.30
N PHE A 39 -1.35 8.42 -1.33
CA PHE A 39 -0.21 7.53 -1.37
C PHE A 39 -0.36 6.53 -2.50
N LYS A 40 0.77 6.05 -3.04
CA LYS A 40 0.82 4.91 -3.93
C LYS A 40 1.09 3.65 -3.14
N VAL A 41 0.32 2.60 -3.38
CA VAL A 41 0.61 1.27 -2.83
C VAL A 41 1.80 0.68 -3.58
N VAL A 42 2.91 0.46 -2.87
CA VAL A 42 4.16 -0.08 -3.44
C VAL A 42 4.48 -1.50 -2.99
N GLY A 43 3.75 -2.02 -2.00
CA GLY A 43 3.83 -3.42 -1.60
C GLY A 43 2.63 -3.84 -0.75
N VAL A 44 2.13 -5.06 -0.97
CA VAL A 44 1.03 -5.65 -0.18
C VAL A 44 1.31 -7.14 -0.01
N SER A 45 1.31 -7.61 1.23
CA SER A 45 1.25 -9.05 1.51
C SER A 45 0.80 -9.31 2.94
N ALA A 46 0.14 -10.45 3.18
CA ALA A 46 -0.22 -10.90 4.52
C ALA A 46 0.71 -12.01 5.04
N ASP A 47 1.43 -12.70 4.17
CA ASP A 47 2.11 -13.96 4.50
C ASP A 47 3.49 -14.13 3.86
N LYS A 48 3.84 -13.31 2.85
CA LYS A 48 5.10 -13.42 2.11
C LYS A 48 5.91 -12.14 2.22
N ALA A 49 7.22 -12.32 2.29
CA ALA A 49 8.13 -11.19 2.18
C ALA A 49 8.01 -10.54 0.79
N PHE A 50 8.12 -9.22 0.75
CA PHE A 50 8.20 -8.43 -0.48
C PHE A 50 9.26 -7.35 -0.34
N GLU A 51 9.73 -6.85 -1.48
CA GLU A 51 10.78 -5.85 -1.56
C GLU A 51 10.34 -4.67 -2.43
N TYR A 52 10.82 -3.49 -2.07
CA TYR A 52 10.60 -2.25 -2.79
C TYR A 52 11.90 -1.45 -2.85
N THR A 53 12.30 -1.00 -4.04
CA THR A 53 13.42 -0.08 -4.21
C THR A 53 12.92 1.36 -4.01
N ALA A 54 13.39 2.01 -2.96
CA ALA A 54 12.93 3.33 -2.57
C ALA A 54 13.24 4.40 -3.62
N SER A 55 12.27 5.29 -3.86
CA SER A 55 12.46 6.51 -4.67
C SER A 55 13.19 7.64 -3.92
N GLY A 56 13.27 7.52 -2.58
CA GLY A 56 13.70 8.58 -1.67
C GLY A 56 12.55 9.36 -1.02
N GLU A 57 11.30 9.07 -1.41
CA GLU A 57 10.11 9.58 -0.74
C GLU A 57 9.84 8.86 0.59
N SER A 58 9.02 9.50 1.44
CA SER A 58 8.58 8.89 2.70
C SER A 58 7.64 7.72 2.42
N LEU A 59 7.84 6.63 3.16
CA LEU A 59 6.98 5.46 3.14
C LEU A 59 6.16 5.38 4.42
N GLN A 60 4.95 4.84 4.31
CA GLN A 60 4.15 4.42 5.45
C GLN A 60 3.87 2.93 5.38
N LEU A 61 4.13 2.23 6.48
CA LEU A 61 3.73 0.84 6.64
C LEU A 61 2.47 0.77 7.48
N VAL A 62 1.42 0.20 6.91
CA VAL A 62 0.16 -0.13 7.58
C VAL A 62 0.13 -1.63 7.85
N ILE A 63 -0.28 -2.03 9.06
CA ILE A 63 -0.31 -3.44 9.47
C ILE A 63 -1.70 -3.82 10.00
N GLY A 64 -2.41 -4.64 9.22
CA GLY A 64 -3.77 -5.10 9.50
C GLY A 64 -4.77 -3.94 9.57
N THR A 65 -5.75 -4.08 10.46
CA THR A 65 -6.76 -3.05 10.78
C THR A 65 -6.33 -2.13 11.93
N THR A 66 -5.09 -2.27 12.40
CA THR A 66 -4.60 -1.52 13.57
C THR A 66 -4.52 -0.03 13.23
N PRO A 67 -5.11 0.86 14.05
CA PRO A 67 -4.94 2.29 13.88
C PRO A 67 -3.50 2.66 14.24
N GLY A 68 -2.63 2.71 13.24
CA GLY A 68 -1.23 3.08 13.41
C GLY A 68 -0.45 2.84 12.12
N THR A 69 0.33 3.83 11.72
CA THR A 69 1.24 3.74 10.58
C THR A 69 2.66 3.95 11.06
N ILE A 70 3.60 3.18 10.53
CA ILE A 70 5.03 3.38 10.79
C ILE A 70 5.59 4.16 9.63
N VAL A 71 6.21 5.31 9.93
CA VAL A 71 6.83 6.16 8.90
C VAL A 71 8.28 5.73 8.73
N ILE A 72 8.68 5.50 7.49
CA ILE A 72 10.02 5.08 7.10
C ILE A 72 10.54 6.06 6.05
N VAL A 73 11.79 6.50 6.17
CA VAL A 73 12.41 7.43 5.20
C VAL A 73 13.71 6.83 4.68
N PRO A 74 13.63 5.87 3.74
CA PRO A 74 14.82 5.29 3.12
C PRO A 74 15.46 6.27 2.14
N LYS A 75 16.77 6.11 1.88
CA LYS A 75 17.42 6.84 0.79
C LYS A 75 16.98 6.27 -0.55
N ALA A 76 16.97 7.11 -1.58
CA ALA A 76 16.74 6.66 -2.94
C ALA A 76 17.70 5.52 -3.33
N GLY A 77 17.16 4.45 -3.92
CA GLY A 77 17.89 3.25 -4.31
C GLY A 77 18.09 2.21 -3.20
N GLU A 78 17.77 2.52 -1.93
CA GLU A 78 17.78 1.50 -0.87
C GLU A 78 16.62 0.51 -1.04
N VAL A 79 16.91 -0.77 -0.85
CA VAL A 79 15.87 -1.82 -0.83
C VAL A 79 15.23 -1.85 0.56
N VAL A 80 13.91 -1.67 0.57
CA VAL A 80 13.06 -1.90 1.73
C VAL A 80 12.45 -3.29 1.59
N LYS A 81 12.77 -4.18 2.52
CA LYS A 81 12.19 -5.52 2.61
C LYS A 81 11.19 -5.55 3.76
N VAL A 82 9.99 -6.04 3.51
CA VAL A 82 8.95 -6.24 4.52
C VAL A 82 8.64 -7.72 4.60
N ASP A 83 8.58 -8.29 5.80
CA ASP A 83 8.23 -9.70 6.00
C ASP A 83 7.07 -9.84 7.00
N PRO A 84 5.84 -10.13 6.53
CA PRO A 84 4.70 -10.37 7.42
C PRO A 84 4.78 -11.66 8.25
N SER A 85 5.58 -12.64 7.81
CA SER A 85 5.74 -13.92 8.50
C SER A 85 6.64 -13.80 9.75
N VAL A 86 7.54 -12.81 9.71
CA VAL A 86 8.38 -12.36 10.81
C VAL A 86 8.25 -10.83 10.85
N PRO A 87 7.20 -10.25 11.47
CA PRO A 87 6.74 -8.86 11.28
C PRO A 87 7.86 -7.85 11.53
N MET A 88 8.62 -7.58 10.47
CA MET A 88 9.91 -6.92 10.48
C MET A 88 10.12 -6.24 9.13
N VAL A 89 10.84 -5.13 9.17
CA VAL A 89 11.31 -4.44 7.98
C VAL A 89 12.82 -4.36 8.03
N TRP A 90 13.44 -4.45 6.85
CA TRP A 90 14.85 -4.15 6.66
C TRP A 90 15.00 -3.03 5.64
N ILE A 91 15.93 -2.14 5.89
CA ILE A 91 16.31 -1.05 4.98
C ILE A 91 17.78 -1.24 4.67
N ALA A 92 18.12 -1.37 3.39
CA ALA A 92 19.48 -1.69 2.95
C ALA A 92 20.09 -2.90 3.70
N GLY A 93 19.27 -3.93 3.95
CA GLY A 93 19.66 -5.16 4.64
C GLY A 93 19.77 -5.06 6.17
N LYS A 94 19.53 -3.89 6.77
CA LYS A 94 19.55 -3.71 8.23
C LYS A 94 18.13 -3.69 8.80
N PRO A 95 17.84 -4.39 9.90
CA PRO A 95 16.53 -4.33 10.54
C PRO A 95 16.18 -2.88 10.93
N ASP A 96 14.95 -2.46 10.67
CA ASP A 96 14.43 -1.19 11.16
C ASP A 96 14.22 -1.27 12.69
N GLU A 97 14.87 -0.40 13.44
CA GLU A 97 14.88 -0.46 14.90
C GLU A 97 13.51 -0.15 15.52
N GLN A 98 12.69 0.69 14.88
CA GLN A 98 11.36 1.03 15.38
C GLN A 98 10.45 -0.20 15.34
N ILE A 99 10.54 -0.99 14.28
CA ILE A 99 9.79 -2.23 14.14
C ILE A 99 10.41 -3.34 14.99
N ALA A 100 11.74 -3.46 14.97
CA ALA A 100 12.44 -4.48 15.73
C ALA A 100 12.28 -4.34 17.24
N SER A 101 12.02 -3.13 17.77
CA SER A 101 11.77 -2.90 19.20
C SER A 101 10.28 -2.97 19.57
N ASN A 102 9.36 -2.96 18.60
CA ASN A 102 7.93 -2.90 18.86
C ASN A 102 7.36 -4.25 19.34
N THR A 103 7.09 -4.35 20.64
CA THR A 103 6.57 -5.57 21.26
C THR A 103 5.14 -5.91 20.85
N TYR A 104 4.33 -4.92 20.49
CA TYR A 104 2.97 -5.14 20.00
C TYR A 104 3.00 -5.82 18.63
N LEU A 105 3.81 -5.31 17.70
CA LEU A 105 3.94 -5.88 16.35
C LEU A 105 4.51 -7.30 16.39
N LYS A 106 5.45 -7.59 17.29
CA LYS A 106 5.94 -8.97 17.49
C LYS A 106 4.83 -9.93 17.91
N LYS A 107 3.87 -9.47 18.72
CA LYS A 107 2.77 -10.31 19.23
C LYS A 107 1.60 -10.41 18.26
N HIS A 108 1.31 -9.33 17.53
CA HIS A 108 0.05 -9.18 16.78
C HIS A 108 0.24 -8.95 15.29
N GLY A 109 1.43 -8.58 14.83
CA GLY A 109 1.70 -8.25 13.43
C GLY A 109 1.88 -9.47 12.53
N LYS A 110 2.21 -10.64 13.08
CA LYS A 110 2.40 -11.85 12.29
C LYS A 110 1.11 -12.23 11.55
N ASN A 111 1.24 -12.55 10.26
CA ASN A 111 0.12 -12.92 9.39
C ASN A 111 -0.96 -11.83 9.25
N GLN A 112 -0.64 -10.59 9.60
CA GLN A 112 -1.47 -9.43 9.27
C GLN A 112 -1.06 -8.90 7.91
N GLN A 113 -2.02 -8.31 7.19
CA GLN A 113 -1.71 -7.65 5.93
C GLN A 113 -0.79 -6.45 6.17
N HIS A 114 0.37 -6.46 5.55
CA HIS A 114 1.30 -5.34 5.51
C HIS A 114 1.13 -4.61 4.20
N ILE A 115 0.95 -3.30 4.28
CA ILE A 115 0.75 -2.43 3.13
C ILE A 115 1.80 -1.34 3.22
N LEU A 116 2.69 -1.32 2.24
CA LEU A 116 3.71 -0.30 2.09
C LEU A 116 3.20 0.76 1.12
N LEU A 117 3.13 2.00 1.61
CA LEU A 117 2.60 3.16 0.92
C LEU A 117 3.72 4.15 0.68
N GLU A 118 3.85 4.66 -0.53
CA GLU A 118 4.77 5.75 -0.86
C GLU A 118 4.00 7.06 -1.00
N LEU A 119 4.49 8.12 -0.39
CA LEU A 119 3.88 9.44 -0.48
C LEU A 119 3.88 9.93 -1.95
N LEU A 120 2.70 10.31 -2.45
CA LEU A 120 2.59 11.01 -3.72
C LEU A 120 2.73 12.52 -3.48
N ARG A 121 3.67 13.16 -4.17
CA ARG A 121 3.82 14.62 -4.20
C ARG A 121 3.14 15.22 -5.42
#